data_AF-S2SSW7-F1
#
_entry.id   AF-S2SSW7-F1
#
_cell.length_a   1.000
_cell.length_b   1.000
_cell.length_c   1.000
_cell.angle_alpha   90.00
_cell.angle_beta   90.00
_cell.angle_gamma   90.00
#
_symmetry.space_group_name_H-M   'P 1'
#
loop_
_entity.id
_entity.type
_entity.pdbx_description
1 polymer ?
#
loop_
_entity_poly.entity_id
_entity_poly.type
_entity_poly.pdbx_seq_one_letter_code
_entity_poly.pdbx_strand_id
1 'polypeptide(L)'
;MSDYIASALSRDEHFRIFAADATQTVREAQRRHDTWSASSAALGRTLVATALLAASGLKNADDMLTVRIKGDGPVGALVTDGTNVGTVRGYVEEPHVNLPLNLVGKIDVARAVGKRGLLAVTKDIGVGDPFTGQVPLVSGELAEDFTYYLAKSEQIPAAVGLSVFVNADNTIQVAGGFMLQALPGANDAELSELEANVKTLPLVSELLKSGLTPEQIIQRN
;
A
#
# COMPACT_ATOMS: atom_id res chain seq x y z
N MET A 1 10.53 -10.88 14.71
CA MET A 1 11.27 -9.91 13.88
C MET A 1 10.50 -8.60 13.94
N SER A 2 11.20 -7.47 13.99
CA SER A 2 10.57 -6.14 13.95
C SER A 2 10.15 -5.82 12.52
N ASP A 3 9.00 -5.16 12.36
CA ASP A 3 8.58 -4.55 11.09
C ASP A 3 9.59 -3.48 10.67
N TYR A 4 9.80 -3.32 9.36
CA TYR A 4 10.65 -2.27 8.80
C TYR A 4 10.42 -2.07 7.30
N ILE A 5 10.92 -0.94 6.79
CA ILE A 5 10.95 -0.59 5.38
C ILE A 5 12.40 -0.60 4.91
N ALA A 6 12.68 -1.33 3.84
CA ALA A 6 13.93 -1.25 3.09
C ALA A 6 13.73 -0.40 1.84
N SER A 7 14.77 0.32 1.41
CA SER A 7 14.77 1.07 0.17
C SER A 7 16.06 0.87 -0.62
N ALA A 8 15.97 0.86 -1.94
CA ALA A 8 17.12 0.79 -2.84
C ALA A 8 16.93 1.68 -4.07
N LEU A 9 18.05 1.98 -4.73
CA LEU A 9 18.12 2.59 -6.04
C LEU A 9 18.75 1.60 -7.02
N SER A 10 18.27 1.60 -8.26
CA SER A 10 18.94 0.87 -9.35
C SER A 10 20.33 1.46 -9.63
N ARG A 11 21.20 0.69 -10.29
CA ARG A 11 22.60 1.10 -10.54
C ARG A 11 22.73 2.34 -11.42
N ASP A 12 21.77 2.52 -12.32
CA ASP A 12 21.62 3.68 -13.21
C ASP A 12 20.83 4.82 -12.57
N GLU A 13 20.35 4.64 -11.33
CA GLU A 13 19.49 5.59 -10.61
C GLU A 13 18.17 5.92 -11.33
N HIS A 14 17.76 5.10 -12.30
CA HIS A 14 16.50 5.26 -13.04
C HIS A 14 15.28 4.77 -12.25
N PHE A 15 15.48 3.93 -11.24
CA PHE A 15 14.41 3.37 -10.42
C PHE A 15 14.72 3.43 -8.94
N ARG A 16 13.68 3.74 -8.16
CA ARG A 16 13.69 3.66 -6.70
C ARG A 16 12.65 2.67 -6.25
N ILE A 17 13.02 1.77 -5.34
CA ILE A 17 12.11 0.77 -4.79
C ILE A 17 12.13 0.81 -3.27
N PHE A 18 10.94 0.62 -2.69
CA PHE A 18 10.71 0.42 -1.28
C PHE A 18 10.00 -0.91 -1.09
N ALA A 19 10.36 -1.65 -0.04
CA ALA A 19 9.64 -2.84 0.38
C ALA A 19 9.46 -2.83 1.90
N ALA A 20 8.34 -3.34 2.38
CA ALA A 20 7.98 -3.32 3.79
C ALA A 20 7.48 -4.69 4.25
N ASP A 21 7.97 -5.11 5.42
CA ASP A 21 7.26 -6.02 6.30
C ASP A 21 6.56 -5.18 7.36
N ALA A 22 5.23 -5.21 7.35
CA ALA A 22 4.35 -4.45 8.23
C ALA A 22 3.42 -5.38 9.02
N THR A 23 3.84 -6.63 9.21
CA THR A 23 3.02 -7.68 9.81
C THR A 23 2.56 -7.31 11.22
N GLN A 24 3.44 -6.81 12.09
CA GLN A 24 3.08 -6.43 13.46
C GLN A 24 2.19 -5.19 13.48
N THR A 25 2.45 -4.23 12.59
CA THR A 25 1.72 -2.97 12.45
C THR A 25 0.27 -3.24 12.08
N VAL A 26 0.05 -4.07 11.05
CA VAL A 26 -1.30 -4.45 10.62
C VAL A 26 -1.97 -5.36 11.65
N ARG A 27 -1.23 -6.23 12.33
CA ARG A 27 -1.76 -7.04 13.44
C ARG A 27 -2.23 -6.17 14.61
N GLU A 28 -1.49 -5.14 14.96
CA GLU A 28 -1.87 -4.22 16.02
C GLU A 28 -3.10 -3.39 15.64
N ALA A 29 -3.19 -2.93 14.38
CA ALA A 29 -4.40 -2.26 13.88
C ALA A 29 -5.62 -3.20 13.93
N GLN A 30 -5.46 -4.44 13.47
CA GLN A 30 -6.53 -5.46 13.52
C GLN A 30 -7.00 -5.69 14.95
N ARG A 31 -6.07 -5.83 15.91
CA ARG A 31 -6.40 -6.03 17.33
C ARG A 31 -7.09 -4.81 17.95
N ARG A 32 -6.65 -3.60 17.62
CA ARG A 32 -7.22 -2.35 18.17
C ARG A 32 -8.62 -2.07 17.66
N HIS A 33 -8.87 -2.36 16.39
CA HIS A 33 -10.14 -2.08 15.73
C HIS A 33 -11.06 -3.29 15.63
N ASP A 34 -10.61 -4.46 16.08
CA ASP A 34 -11.33 -5.74 16.00
C ASP A 34 -11.83 -6.04 14.57
N THR A 35 -10.95 -5.86 13.58
CA THR A 35 -11.37 -5.96 12.18
C THR A 35 -11.52 -7.41 11.72
N TRP A 36 -12.56 -7.67 10.92
CA TRP A 36 -12.77 -8.95 10.24
C TRP A 36 -12.02 -9.02 8.91
N SER A 37 -11.95 -10.19 8.29
CA SER A 37 -11.12 -10.50 7.12
C SER A 37 -11.06 -9.41 6.03
N ALA A 38 -12.21 -8.90 5.56
CA ALA A 38 -12.26 -7.93 4.47
C ALA A 38 -11.81 -6.54 4.93
N SER A 39 -12.27 -6.10 6.10
CA SER A 39 -11.83 -4.84 6.72
C SER A 39 -10.34 -4.85 7.06
N SER A 40 -9.82 -5.97 7.59
CA SER A 40 -8.39 -6.19 7.88
C SER A 40 -7.53 -6.10 6.63
N ALA A 41 -7.96 -6.74 5.54
CA ALA A 41 -7.23 -6.67 4.28
C ALA A 41 -7.23 -5.26 3.68
N ALA A 42 -8.37 -4.57 3.71
CA ALA A 42 -8.50 -3.20 3.20
C ALA A 42 -7.68 -2.19 4.03
N LEU A 43 -7.84 -2.21 5.36
CA LEU A 43 -7.09 -1.35 6.28
C LEU A 43 -5.59 -1.64 6.22
N GLY A 44 -5.21 -2.93 6.23
CA GLY A 44 -3.81 -3.33 6.18
C GLY A 44 -3.12 -2.87 4.90
N ARG A 45 -3.71 -3.09 3.72
CA ARG A 45 -3.15 -2.59 2.45
C ARG A 45 -3.01 -1.07 2.46
N THR A 46 -4.00 -0.35 2.98
CA THR A 46 -3.96 1.11 3.09
C THR A 46 -2.85 1.60 4.03
N LEU A 47 -2.67 0.95 5.19
CA LEU A 47 -1.59 1.26 6.14
C LEU A 47 -0.21 1.05 5.51
N VAL A 48 0.01 -0.08 4.83
CA VAL A 48 1.27 -0.37 4.15
C VAL A 48 1.55 0.65 3.04
N ALA A 49 0.57 0.94 2.20
CA ALA A 49 0.72 1.94 1.15
C ALA A 49 1.03 3.34 1.71
N THR A 50 0.37 3.72 2.80
CA THR A 50 0.61 4.99 3.49
C THR A 50 2.04 5.07 4.02
N ALA A 51 2.53 3.98 4.63
CA ALA A 51 3.90 3.90 5.13
C ALA A 51 4.93 4.06 4.00
N LEU A 52 4.72 3.36 2.87
CA LEU A 52 5.59 3.44 1.69
C LEU A 52 5.57 4.84 1.07
N LEU A 53 4.39 5.43 0.88
CA LEU A 53 4.25 6.80 0.37
C LEU A 53 4.94 7.82 1.26
N ALA A 54 4.69 7.76 2.57
CA ALA A 54 5.26 8.68 3.54
C ALA A 54 6.80 8.58 3.58
N ALA A 55 7.34 7.36 3.63
CA ALA A 55 8.78 7.11 3.59
C ALA A 55 9.44 7.58 2.28
N SER A 56 8.69 7.60 1.17
CA SER A 56 9.21 8.03 -0.12
C SER A 56 9.19 9.54 -0.34
N GLY A 57 8.15 10.22 0.16
CA GLY A 57 7.79 11.56 -0.27
C GLY A 57 7.95 12.64 0.81
N LEU A 58 7.97 12.27 2.09
CA LEU A 58 8.14 13.23 3.19
C LEU A 58 9.63 13.37 3.54
N LYS A 59 10.03 14.58 3.97
CA LYS A 59 11.44 14.91 4.22
C LYS A 59 11.70 15.20 5.70
N ASN A 60 10.78 15.90 6.37
CA ASN A 60 10.96 16.34 7.74
C ASN A 60 10.19 15.46 8.72
N ALA A 61 10.62 15.45 9.98
CA ALA A 61 10.00 14.65 11.04
C ALA A 61 8.56 15.11 11.37
N ASP A 62 8.29 16.40 11.18
CA ASP A 62 6.97 17.00 11.43
C ASP A 62 6.04 16.91 10.21
N ASP A 63 6.54 16.44 9.07
CA ASP A 63 5.72 16.21 7.88
C ASP A 63 4.75 15.05 8.14
N MET A 64 3.51 15.18 7.66
CA MET A 64 2.47 14.17 7.75
C MET A 64 1.82 13.93 6.39
N LEU A 65 1.56 12.66 6.09
CA LEU A 65 0.78 12.24 4.93
C LEU A 65 -0.49 11.53 5.40
N THR A 66 -1.65 12.03 4.98
CA THR A 66 -2.95 11.41 5.27
C THR A 66 -3.53 10.84 3.98
N VAL A 67 -3.85 9.54 3.97
CA VAL A 67 -4.63 8.91 2.91
C VAL A 67 -6.08 8.77 3.35
N ARG A 68 -7.00 9.10 2.46
CA ARG A 68 -8.44 8.89 2.62
C ARG A 68 -8.98 8.15 1.42
N ILE A 69 -9.63 7.02 1.65
CA ILE A 69 -10.29 6.23 0.62
C ILE A 69 -11.75 6.12 1.00
N LYS A 70 -12.65 6.52 0.10
CA LYS A 70 -14.09 6.32 0.27
C LYS A 70 -14.65 5.79 -1.02
N GLY A 71 -14.87 4.47 -1.03
CA GLY A 71 -15.60 3.78 -2.08
C GLY A 71 -17.07 3.58 -1.72
N ASP A 72 -17.77 2.85 -2.60
CA ASP A 72 -19.17 2.46 -2.46
C ASP A 72 -19.34 1.04 -1.87
N GLY A 73 -18.27 0.48 -1.29
CA GLY A 73 -18.28 -0.83 -0.64
C GLY A 73 -18.62 -0.78 0.86
N PRO A 74 -18.88 -1.93 1.47
CA PRO A 74 -19.35 -2.05 2.85
C PRO A 74 -18.31 -1.67 3.91
N VAL A 75 -17.00 -1.56 3.60
CA VAL A 75 -15.99 -1.14 4.61
C VAL A 75 -16.07 0.36 4.93
N GLY A 76 -16.81 1.12 4.12
CA GLY A 76 -16.92 2.57 4.26
C GLY A 76 -15.60 3.29 3.99
N ALA A 77 -15.29 4.30 4.79
CA ALA A 77 -14.07 5.08 4.68
C ALA A 77 -12.87 4.35 5.29
N LEU A 78 -11.73 4.48 4.64
CA LEU A 78 -10.41 4.14 5.19
C LEU A 78 -9.63 5.45 5.35
N VAL A 79 -9.10 5.70 6.54
CA VAL A 79 -8.30 6.90 6.82
C VAL A 79 -7.03 6.49 7.54
N THR A 80 -5.89 6.83 6.97
CA THR A 80 -4.57 6.48 7.50
C THR A 80 -3.63 7.67 7.45
N ASP A 81 -2.80 7.81 8.47
CA ASP A 81 -1.73 8.79 8.56
C ASP A 81 -0.38 8.07 8.54
N GLY A 82 0.64 8.71 7.96
CA GLY A 82 2.02 8.24 7.95
C GLY A 82 3.04 9.37 8.00
N THR A 83 4.17 9.10 8.64
CA THR A 83 5.31 10.04 8.75
C THR A 83 6.52 9.57 7.94
N ASN A 84 7.51 10.43 7.77
CA ASN A 84 8.75 10.14 7.03
C ASN A 84 9.56 8.96 7.63
N VAL A 85 9.40 8.69 8.93
CA VAL A 85 10.08 7.58 9.64
C VAL A 85 9.28 6.27 9.63
N GLY A 86 8.22 6.19 8.83
CA GLY A 86 7.45 4.96 8.62
C GLY A 86 6.47 4.62 9.75
N THR A 87 6.22 5.53 10.71
CA THR A 87 5.15 5.32 11.68
C THR A 87 3.81 5.59 11.03
N VAL A 88 2.84 4.70 11.24
CA VAL A 88 1.49 4.82 10.69
C VAL A 88 0.41 4.58 11.75
N ARG A 89 -0.75 5.18 11.51
CA ARG A 89 -2.00 4.91 12.23
C ARG A 89 -3.17 5.01 11.27
N GLY A 90 -4.31 4.46 11.62
CA GLY A 90 -5.52 4.65 10.84
C GLY A 90 -6.65 3.77 11.28
N TYR A 91 -7.80 3.97 10.68
CA TYR A 91 -9.01 3.22 10.98
C TYR A 91 -9.81 2.95 9.70
N VAL A 92 -10.74 2.02 9.83
CA VAL A 92 -11.78 1.71 8.85
C VAL A 92 -13.13 2.03 9.48
N GLU A 93 -14.06 2.59 8.71
CA GLU A 93 -15.39 2.98 9.18
C GLU A 93 -16.20 1.78 9.67
N GLU A 94 -16.22 0.70 8.89
CA GLU A 94 -16.89 -0.55 9.25
C GLU A 94 -15.86 -1.67 9.51
N PRO A 95 -15.50 -1.95 10.77
CA PRO A 95 -14.46 -2.94 11.10
C PRO A 95 -14.94 -4.39 10.93
N HIS A 96 -16.24 -4.65 11.03
CA HIS A 96 -16.81 -6.00 11.05
C HIS A 96 -17.36 -6.42 9.68
N VAL A 97 -16.55 -6.27 8.63
CA VAL A 97 -16.91 -6.74 7.28
C VAL A 97 -16.17 -8.03 6.95
N ASN A 98 -16.97 -9.06 6.65
CA ASN A 98 -16.53 -10.30 6.04
C ASN A 98 -17.34 -10.53 4.76
N LEU A 99 -16.69 -11.01 3.71
CA LEU A 99 -17.31 -11.26 2.41
C LEU A 99 -16.98 -12.68 1.96
N PRO A 100 -17.82 -13.30 1.12
CA PRO A 100 -17.43 -14.49 0.39
C PRO A 100 -16.11 -14.24 -0.36
N LEU A 101 -15.28 -15.28 -0.47
CA LEU A 101 -14.07 -15.22 -1.27
C LEU A 101 -14.42 -14.91 -2.73
N ASN A 102 -13.51 -14.23 -3.43
CA ASN A 102 -13.64 -13.95 -4.84
C ASN A 102 -13.48 -15.24 -5.68
N LEU A 103 -13.60 -15.11 -7.01
CA LEU A 103 -13.54 -16.24 -7.96
C LEU A 103 -12.22 -17.03 -7.92
N VAL A 104 -11.15 -16.45 -7.38
CA VAL A 104 -9.84 -17.10 -7.23
C VAL A 104 -9.55 -17.53 -5.79
N GLY A 105 -10.57 -17.56 -4.93
CA GLY A 105 -10.47 -18.04 -3.54
C GLY A 105 -9.74 -17.09 -2.59
N LYS A 106 -9.66 -15.80 -2.91
CA LYS A 106 -9.01 -14.76 -2.08
C LYS A 106 -10.04 -13.81 -1.45
N ILE A 107 -9.64 -13.09 -0.41
CA ILE A 107 -10.47 -12.02 0.19
C ILE A 107 -10.78 -10.98 -0.89
N ASP A 108 -12.07 -10.67 -1.06
CA ASP A 108 -12.55 -9.74 -2.09
C ASP A 108 -12.44 -8.28 -1.61
N VAL A 109 -11.23 -7.73 -1.69
CA VAL A 109 -10.94 -6.35 -1.25
C VAL A 109 -11.63 -5.33 -2.14
N ALA A 110 -11.65 -5.55 -3.47
CA ALA A 110 -12.39 -4.68 -4.39
C ALA A 110 -13.87 -4.55 -4.04
N ARG A 111 -14.52 -5.66 -3.67
CA ARG A 111 -15.92 -5.60 -3.22
C ARG A 111 -16.05 -4.93 -1.86
N ALA A 112 -15.10 -5.13 -0.95
CA ALA A 112 -15.10 -4.53 0.38
C ALA A 112 -14.98 -3.01 0.32
N VAL A 113 -14.05 -2.49 -0.48
CA VAL A 113 -13.79 -1.06 -0.68
C VAL A 113 -14.84 -0.43 -1.59
N GLY A 114 -15.24 -1.14 -2.65
CA GLY A 114 -16.03 -0.59 -3.74
C GLY A 114 -15.15 -0.12 -4.90
N LYS A 115 -15.77 0.05 -6.07
CA LYS A 115 -15.09 0.47 -7.31
C LYS A 115 -15.42 1.89 -7.71
N ARG A 116 -16.43 2.50 -7.09
CA ARG A 116 -16.82 3.89 -7.31
C ARG A 116 -16.49 4.68 -6.07
N GLY A 117 -15.67 5.71 -6.21
CA GLY A 117 -15.20 6.48 -5.09
C GLY A 117 -13.91 7.21 -5.40
N LEU A 118 -13.27 7.72 -4.35
CA LEU A 118 -12.05 8.51 -4.44
C LEU A 118 -10.98 7.95 -3.52
N LEU A 119 -9.74 8.02 -4.00
CA LEU A 119 -8.52 7.98 -3.20
C LEU A 119 -7.96 9.40 -3.17
N ALA A 120 -7.82 9.96 -1.97
CA ALA A 120 -7.22 11.26 -1.73
C ALA A 120 -5.99 11.11 -0.82
N VAL A 121 -4.93 11.84 -1.14
CA VAL A 121 -3.71 11.91 -0.34
C VAL A 121 -3.42 13.37 -0.05
N THR A 122 -3.39 13.70 1.22
CA THR A 122 -3.06 15.03 1.73
C THR A 122 -1.66 15.01 2.32
N LYS A 123 -0.80 15.95 1.91
CA LYS A 123 0.54 16.18 2.45
C LYS A 123 0.53 17.49 3.23
N ASP A 124 0.82 17.41 4.52
CA ASP A 124 1.08 18.56 5.38
C ASP A 124 2.59 18.57 5.68
N ILE A 125 3.29 19.58 5.18
CA ILE A 125 4.75 19.70 5.27
C ILE A 125 5.18 20.94 6.08
N GLY A 126 4.27 21.49 6.88
CA GLY A 126 4.52 22.65 7.74
C GLY A 126 4.78 23.97 7.00
N VAL A 127 4.65 24.00 5.67
CA VAL A 127 4.82 25.19 4.84
C VAL A 127 3.55 25.43 4.02
N GLY A 128 2.85 26.52 4.33
CA GLY A 128 1.60 26.88 3.65
C GLY A 128 0.43 25.96 4.02
N ASP A 129 -0.59 25.97 3.17
CA ASP A 129 -1.76 25.10 3.33
C ASP A 129 -1.44 23.66 2.88
N PRO A 130 -2.01 22.62 3.53
CA PRO A 130 -1.83 21.24 3.12
C PRO A 130 -2.26 21.01 1.67
N PHE A 131 -1.44 20.28 0.91
CA PHE A 131 -1.73 19.94 -0.48
C PHE A 131 -2.48 18.62 -0.56
N THR A 132 -3.57 18.55 -1.34
CA THR A 132 -4.33 17.32 -1.56
C THR A 132 -4.40 16.95 -3.03
N GLY A 133 -3.87 15.77 -3.36
CA GLY A 133 -4.10 15.10 -4.64
C GLY A 133 -5.20 14.07 -4.52
N GLN A 134 -6.06 13.94 -5.53
CA GLN A 134 -7.15 12.96 -5.51
C GLN A 134 -7.38 12.35 -6.89
N VAL A 135 -7.77 11.07 -6.90
CA VAL A 135 -8.11 10.31 -8.10
C VAL A 135 -9.34 9.44 -7.86
N PRO A 136 -10.12 9.11 -8.90
CA PRO A 136 -11.13 8.06 -8.79
C PRO A 136 -10.47 6.70 -8.49
N LEU A 137 -11.19 5.85 -7.76
CA LEU A 137 -10.84 4.43 -7.69
C LEU A 137 -10.96 3.80 -9.08
N VAL A 138 -9.99 2.97 -9.44
CA VAL A 138 -9.94 2.26 -10.73
C VAL A 138 -10.19 0.76 -10.56
N SER A 139 -9.91 0.21 -9.37
CA SER A 139 -10.02 -1.23 -9.09
C SER A 139 -10.75 -1.55 -7.79
N GLY A 140 -10.50 -0.79 -6.72
CA GLY A 140 -10.86 -1.15 -5.35
C GLY A 140 -9.90 -2.15 -4.67
N GLU A 141 -8.94 -2.72 -5.39
CA GLU A 141 -7.91 -3.61 -4.83
C GLU A 141 -6.79 -2.85 -4.10
N LEU A 142 -6.83 -1.52 -4.13
CA LEU A 142 -5.92 -0.58 -3.49
C LEU A 142 -4.53 -0.49 -4.14
N ALA A 143 -3.89 -1.62 -4.46
CA ALA A 143 -2.57 -1.61 -5.11
C ALA A 143 -2.58 -0.88 -6.47
N GLU A 144 -3.56 -1.20 -7.32
CA GLU A 144 -3.74 -0.51 -8.61
C GLU A 144 -4.22 0.93 -8.41
N ASP A 145 -5.01 1.21 -7.38
CA ASP A 145 -5.51 2.56 -7.09
C ASP A 145 -4.38 3.49 -6.65
N PHE A 146 -3.45 3.02 -5.81
CA PHE A 146 -2.24 3.76 -5.43
C PHE A 146 -1.26 3.91 -6.60
N THR A 147 -1.13 2.88 -7.44
CA THR A 147 -0.36 2.95 -8.68
C THR A 147 -0.91 4.04 -9.61
N TYR A 148 -2.23 4.09 -9.79
CA TYR A 148 -2.91 5.10 -10.57
C TYR A 148 -2.76 6.51 -9.98
N TYR A 149 -2.86 6.63 -8.64
CA TYR A 149 -2.62 7.89 -7.94
C TYR A 149 -1.21 8.45 -8.21
N LEU A 150 -0.17 7.62 -8.07
CA LEU A 150 1.21 8.03 -8.35
C LEU A 150 1.37 8.50 -9.80
N ALA A 151 0.82 7.74 -10.76
CA ALA A 151 0.92 8.08 -12.17
C ALA A 151 0.14 9.36 -12.55
N LYS A 152 -1.05 9.59 -11.99
CA LYS A 152 -1.93 10.70 -12.39
C LYS A 152 -1.81 11.95 -11.55
N SER A 153 -1.67 11.81 -10.24
CA SER A 153 -1.60 12.95 -9.32
C SER A 153 -0.16 13.42 -9.11
N GLU A 154 0.79 12.50 -9.01
CA GLU A 154 2.21 12.81 -8.75
C GLU A 154 3.05 12.82 -10.04
N GLN A 155 2.50 12.33 -11.16
CA GLN A 155 3.20 12.18 -12.45
C GLN A 155 4.45 11.28 -12.35
N ILE A 156 4.39 10.28 -11.48
CA ILE A 156 5.46 9.30 -11.26
C ILE A 156 4.99 7.95 -11.82
N PRO A 157 5.56 7.46 -12.94
CA PRO A 157 5.36 6.08 -13.36
C PRO A 157 5.81 5.15 -12.22
N ALA A 158 4.92 4.28 -11.78
CA ALA A 158 5.12 3.48 -10.58
C ALA A 158 4.44 2.12 -10.68
N ALA A 159 4.85 1.22 -9.80
CA ALA A 159 4.18 -0.04 -9.54
C ALA A 159 4.08 -0.26 -8.04
N VAL A 160 2.88 -0.61 -7.55
CA VAL A 160 2.63 -0.87 -6.14
C VAL A 160 2.09 -2.30 -5.99
N GLY A 161 2.70 -3.07 -5.10
CA GLY A 161 2.22 -4.38 -4.69
C GLY A 161 1.89 -4.38 -3.20
N LEU A 162 0.65 -4.73 -2.83
CA LEU A 162 0.19 -4.74 -1.44
C LEU A 162 -0.46 -6.09 -1.13
N SER A 163 -0.15 -6.65 0.03
CA SER A 163 -0.72 -7.94 0.42
C SER A 163 -0.90 -8.06 1.92
N VAL A 164 -2.02 -8.64 2.31
CA VAL A 164 -2.36 -8.95 3.70
C VAL A 164 -2.93 -10.37 3.71
N PHE A 165 -2.33 -11.26 4.48
CA PHE A 165 -2.84 -12.60 4.72
C PHE A 165 -3.54 -12.61 6.07
N VAL A 166 -4.84 -12.93 6.05
CA VAL A 166 -5.67 -13.05 7.26
C VAL A 166 -5.97 -14.52 7.50
N ASN A 167 -5.74 -14.97 8.74
CA ASN A 167 -6.08 -16.32 9.19
C ASN A 167 -7.60 -16.48 9.35
N ALA A 168 -8.06 -17.73 9.51
CA ALA A 168 -9.48 -18.04 9.70
C ALA A 168 -10.06 -17.45 11.00
N ASP A 169 -9.22 -17.14 11.99
CA ASP A 169 -9.59 -16.50 13.26
C ASP A 169 -9.49 -14.96 13.21
N ASN A 170 -9.43 -14.37 12.00
CA ASN A 170 -9.22 -12.95 11.72
C ASN A 170 -7.85 -12.37 12.10
N THR A 171 -6.94 -13.17 12.68
CA THR A 171 -5.59 -12.68 13.00
C THR A 171 -4.76 -12.48 11.74
N ILE A 172 -3.85 -11.51 11.76
CA ILE A 172 -2.95 -11.24 10.64
C ILE A 172 -1.79 -12.22 10.68
N GLN A 173 -1.61 -13.01 9.61
CA GLN A 173 -0.44 -13.88 9.48
C GLN A 173 0.78 -13.09 9.01
N VAL A 174 0.64 -12.42 7.85
CA VAL A 174 1.67 -11.59 7.23
C VAL A 174 1.03 -10.40 6.53
N ALA A 175 1.71 -9.25 6.55
CA ALA A 175 1.29 -8.07 5.80
C ALA A 175 2.51 -7.29 5.32
N GLY A 176 2.44 -6.78 4.09
CA GLY A 176 3.53 -6.01 3.52
C GLY A 176 3.27 -5.62 2.08
N GLY A 177 4.28 -5.02 1.48
CA GLY A 177 4.15 -4.49 0.14
C GLY A 177 5.44 -3.92 -0.40
N PHE A 178 5.42 -3.53 -1.66
CA PHE A 178 6.47 -2.75 -2.28
C PHE A 178 5.88 -1.59 -3.07
N MET A 179 6.70 -0.57 -3.27
CA MET A 179 6.43 0.54 -4.16
C MET A 179 7.69 0.83 -4.96
N LEU A 180 7.57 0.75 -6.27
CA LEU A 180 8.63 1.07 -7.21
C LEU A 180 8.24 2.30 -8.01
N GLN A 181 9.18 3.21 -8.19
CA GLN A 181 9.01 4.49 -8.87
C GLN A 181 10.10 4.65 -9.92
N ALA A 182 9.70 5.08 -11.13
CA ALA A 182 10.63 5.56 -12.12
C ALA A 182 11.10 6.98 -11.77
N LEU A 183 12.41 7.20 -11.88
CA LEU A 183 13.06 8.48 -11.71
C LEU A 183 13.38 9.10 -13.09
N PRO A 184 13.68 10.40 -13.15
CA PRO A 184 14.11 11.04 -14.39
C PRO A 184 15.32 10.30 -15.00
N GLY A 185 15.20 9.89 -16.26
CA GLY A 185 16.23 9.12 -16.97
C GLY A 185 15.75 7.75 -17.44
N ALA A 186 14.73 7.18 -16.79
CA ALA A 186 14.13 5.92 -17.21
C ALA A 186 13.52 6.03 -18.61
N ASN A 187 13.93 5.15 -19.53
CA ASN A 187 13.43 5.10 -20.90
C ASN A 187 12.28 4.08 -21.07
N ASP A 188 11.56 4.16 -22.19
CA ASP A 188 10.38 3.32 -22.45
C ASP A 188 10.68 1.80 -22.45
N ALA A 189 11.90 1.40 -22.85
CA ALA A 189 12.29 -0.01 -22.85
C ALA A 189 12.50 -0.53 -21.42
N GLU A 190 13.18 0.24 -20.57
CA GLU A 190 13.37 -0.07 -19.16
C GLU A 190 12.03 -0.13 -18.41
N LEU A 191 11.13 0.81 -18.67
CA LEU A 191 9.77 0.82 -18.12
C LEU A 191 8.98 -0.42 -18.53
N SER A 192 9.07 -0.82 -19.81
CA SER A 192 8.37 -2.00 -20.33
C SER A 192 8.89 -3.30 -19.73
N GLU A 193 10.21 -3.43 -19.58
CA GLU A 193 10.84 -4.59 -18.94
C GLU A 193 10.41 -4.71 -17.47
N LEU A 194 10.47 -3.60 -16.75
CA LEU A 194 10.05 -3.50 -15.37
C LEU A 194 8.56 -3.88 -15.19
N GLU A 195 7.67 -3.36 -16.04
CA GLU A 195 6.26 -3.75 -16.02
C GLU A 195 6.06 -5.25 -16.23
N ALA A 196 6.84 -5.86 -17.13
CA ALA A 196 6.78 -7.30 -17.38
C ALA A 196 7.25 -8.08 -16.14
N ASN A 197 8.32 -7.65 -15.48
CA ASN A 197 8.82 -8.29 -14.26
C ASN A 197 7.78 -8.23 -13.15
N VAL A 198 7.21 -7.04 -12.89
CA VAL A 198 6.19 -6.84 -11.84
C VAL A 198 4.97 -7.74 -12.06
N LYS A 199 4.52 -7.92 -13.31
CA LYS A 199 3.36 -8.80 -13.65
C LYS A 199 3.60 -10.27 -13.32
N THR A 200 4.86 -10.71 -13.25
CA THR A 200 5.23 -12.11 -12.95
C THR A 200 5.55 -12.35 -11.47
N LEU A 201 5.58 -11.30 -10.64
CA LEU A 201 5.90 -11.45 -9.23
C LEU A 201 4.79 -12.21 -8.49
N PRO A 202 5.16 -13.18 -7.63
CA PRO A 202 4.23 -13.75 -6.66
C PRO A 202 3.65 -12.67 -5.75
N LEU A 203 2.57 -13.01 -5.03
CA LEU A 203 2.03 -12.10 -4.03
C LEU A 203 3.08 -11.80 -2.96
N VAL A 204 3.18 -10.54 -2.54
CA VAL A 204 4.14 -10.13 -1.50
C VAL A 204 3.95 -10.91 -0.20
N SER A 205 2.71 -11.27 0.14
CA SER A 205 2.43 -12.11 1.31
C SER A 205 3.00 -13.53 1.17
N GLU A 206 3.05 -14.11 -0.02
CA GLU A 206 3.68 -15.42 -0.26
C GLU A 206 5.20 -15.32 -0.08
N LEU A 207 5.81 -14.25 -0.58
CA LEU A 207 7.23 -13.98 -0.41
C LEU A 207 7.59 -13.83 1.08
N LEU A 208 6.88 -12.95 1.81
CA LEU A 208 7.09 -12.75 3.24
C LEU A 208 6.84 -14.04 4.05
N LYS A 209 5.80 -14.80 3.70
CA LYS A 209 5.49 -16.09 4.36
C LYS A 209 6.56 -17.16 4.11
N SER A 210 7.25 -17.10 2.97
CA SER A 210 8.40 -17.96 2.68
C SER A 210 9.69 -17.52 3.41
N GLY A 211 9.63 -16.45 4.21
CA GLY A 211 10.74 -15.96 5.02
C GLY A 211 11.66 -14.97 4.30
N LEU A 212 11.27 -14.45 3.13
CA LEU A 212 12.03 -13.44 2.44
C LEU A 212 11.95 -12.09 3.18
N THR A 213 13.08 -11.41 3.28
CA THR A 213 13.14 -10.05 3.84
C THR A 213 12.75 -9.00 2.79
N PRO A 214 12.35 -7.78 3.20
CA PRO A 214 12.21 -6.63 2.31
C PRO A 214 13.37 -6.42 1.32
N GLU A 215 14.63 -6.56 1.74
CA GLU A 215 15.80 -6.46 0.85
C GLU A 215 15.82 -7.58 -0.21
N GLN A 216 15.47 -8.80 0.18
CA GLN A 216 15.40 -9.92 -0.75
C GLN A 216 14.23 -9.81 -1.73
N ILE A 217 13.12 -9.18 -1.31
CA ILE A 217 12.00 -8.84 -2.20
C ILE A 217 12.46 -7.81 -3.23
N ILE A 218 13.21 -6.78 -2.80
CA ILE A 218 13.78 -5.76 -3.68
C ILE A 218 14.74 -6.36 -4.72
N GLN A 219 15.58 -7.33 -4.33
CA GLN A 219 16.56 -7.97 -5.21
C GLN A 219 15.94 -8.97 -6.20
N ARG A 220 14.62 -9.18 -6.14
CA ARG A 220 13.95 -10.21 -6.93
C ARG A 220 13.61 -9.67 -8.32
N ASN A 221 14.43 -10.09 -9.28
CA ASN A 221 14.34 -9.88 -10.73
C ASN A 221 14.49 -8.42 -11.18
#